data_AF-A0A2N2KAU5-F1
#
_entry.id   AF-A0A2N2KAU5-F1
#
_cell.length_a   1.000
_cell.length_b   1.000
_cell.length_c   1.000
_cell.angle_alpha   90.00
_cell.angle_beta   90.00
_cell.angle_gamma   90.00
#
_symmetry.space_group_name_H-M   'P 1'
#
loop_
_entity.id
_entity.type
_entity.pdbx_description
1 polymer ?
#
loop_
_entity_poly.entity_id
_entity_poly.type
_entity_poly.pdbx_seq_one_letter_code
_entity_poly.pdbx_strand_id
1 'polypeptide(L)' 'MEIKVLGPGCAKCQATEKNVKEAVAESGVDAKVDHVTNLLEIAKFGVFGTPAVVVDGEVKCVGKIPTKEEVRKWIEKK' A
#
# COMPACT_ATOMS: atom_id res chain seq x y z
N MET A 1 8.75 -1.07 -8.62
CA MET A 1 7.77 -1.65 -7.67
C MET A 1 6.45 -0.94 -7.85
N GLU A 2 5.32 -1.64 -7.85
CA GLU A 2 4.00 -0.99 -7.90
C GLU A 2 3.26 -1.22 -6.59
N ILE A 3 2.87 -0.17 -5.88
CA ILE A 3 2.20 -0.24 -4.58
C ILE A 3 0.82 0.38 -4.74
N LYS A 4 -0.22 -0.44 -4.67
CA LYS A 4 -1.62 0.01 -4.73
C LYS A 4 -2.20 0.02 -3.32
N VAL A 5 -2.62 1.19 -2.87
CA VAL A 5 -3.32 1.36 -1.58
C VAL A 5 -4.81 1.40 -1.87
N LEU A 6 -5.51 0.34 -1.49
CA LEU A 6 -6.94 0.16 -1.66
C LEU A 6 -7.67 0.55 -0.38
N GLY A 7 -8.36 1.70 -0.38
CA GLY A 7 -9.10 2.10 0.81
C GLY A 7 -9.96 3.35 0.61
N PRO A 8 -11.02 3.53 1.42
CA PRO A 8 -11.97 4.64 1.29
C PRO A 8 -11.40 6.01 1.73
N GLY A 9 -10.08 6.19 1.75
CA GLY A 9 -9.47 7.48 2.11
C GLY A 9 -9.40 7.78 3.60
N CYS A 10 -9.24 6.77 4.47
CA CYS A 10 -8.90 7.04 5.88
C CYS A 10 -7.49 7.64 6.03
N ALA A 11 -7.27 8.41 7.09
CA ALA A 11 -5.97 8.97 7.48
C ALA A 11 -4.82 7.95 7.51
N LYS A 12 -5.16 6.68 7.73
CA LYS A 12 -4.25 5.53 7.74
C LYS A 12 -3.64 5.24 6.36
N CYS A 13 -4.42 5.36 5.28
CA CYS A 13 -3.96 5.13 3.91
C CYS A 13 -2.98 6.24 3.48
N GLN A 14 -3.29 7.50 3.84
CA GLN A 14 -2.38 8.62 3.60
C GLN A 14 -1.07 8.48 4.38
N ALA A 15 -1.12 8.02 5.63
CA ALA A 15 0.09 7.75 6.41
C ALA A 15 0.95 6.64 5.80
N THR A 16 0.32 5.58 5.27
CA THR A 16 1.03 4.51 4.56
C THR A 16 1.66 5.02 3.27
N GLU A 17 0.93 5.74 2.43
CA GLU A 17 1.48 6.34 1.20
C GLU A 17 2.69 7.22 1.49
N LYS A 18 2.61 8.05 2.54
CA LYS A 18 3.72 8.91 2.96
C LYS A 18 4.94 8.10 3.42
N ASN A 19 4.73 7.10 4.28
CA ASN A 19 5.80 6.19 4.74
C ASN A 19 6.44 5.42 3.58
N VAL A 20 5.64 4.98 2.60
CA VAL A 20 6.13 4.34 1.38
C VAL A 20 6.98 5.31 0.60
N LYS A 21 6.49 6.52 0.34
CA LYS A 21 7.25 7.54 -0.41
C LYS A 21 8.59 7.88 0.25
N GLU A 22 8.61 8.01 1.58
CA GLU A 22 9.84 8.23 2.36
C GLU A 22 10.77 7.01 2.32
N ALA A 23 10.28 5.79 2.57
CA ALA A 23 11.11 4.58 2.56
C ALA A 23 11.70 4.23 1.18
N VAL A 24 10.94 4.54 0.12
CA VAL A 24 11.32 4.40 -1.30
C VAL A 24 12.40 5.40 -1.66
N ALA A 25 12.25 6.66 -1.22
CA ALA A 25 13.27 7.70 -1.39
C ALA A 25 14.55 7.38 -0.60
N GLU A 26 14.44 6.87 0.63
CA GLU A 26 15.60 6.44 1.43
C GLU A 26 16.28 5.18 0.90
N SER A 27 15.53 4.23 0.35
CA SER A 27 16.08 2.98 -0.19
C SER A 27 16.55 3.11 -1.64
N GLY A 28 16.25 4.23 -2.32
CA GLY A 28 16.58 4.46 -3.73
C GLY A 28 15.87 3.51 -4.69
N VAL A 29 14.79 2.86 -4.26
CA VAL A 29 13.99 1.95 -5.09
C VAL A 29 12.89 2.75 -5.76
N ASP A 30 12.64 2.58 -7.05
CA ASP A 30 11.53 3.25 -7.73
C ASP A 30 10.22 2.48 -7.46
N ALA A 31 9.38 3.01 -6.56
CA ALA A 31 8.05 2.47 -6.29
C ALA A 31 6.95 3.46 -6.64
N LYS A 32 6.05 3.04 -7.55
CA LYS A 32 4.83 3.77 -7.88
C LYS A 32 3.79 3.53 -6.81
N VAL A 33 3.34 4.59 -6.14
CA VAL A 33 2.24 4.49 -5.18
C VAL A 33 0.96 4.97 -5.85
N ASP A 34 -0.03 4.08 -5.95
CA ASP A 34 -1.32 4.32 -6.57
C ASP A 34 -2.42 4.17 -5.51
N HIS A 35 -3.26 5.19 -5.36
CA HIS A 35 -4.30 5.19 -4.34
C HIS A 35 -5.64 4.86 -4.99
N VAL A 36 -6.12 3.66 -4.72
CA VAL A 36 -7.38 3.16 -5.25
C VAL A 36 -8.46 3.37 -4.20
N THR A 37 -9.18 4.47 -4.33
CA THR A 37 -10.35 4.80 -3.49
C THR A 37 -11.66 4.22 -4.05
N ASN A 38 -11.61 3.61 -5.23
CA ASN A 38 -12.79 3.08 -5.91
C ASN A 38 -13.29 1.80 -5.25
N LEU A 39 -14.49 1.87 -4.66
CA LEU A 39 -15.22 0.72 -4.11
C LEU A 39 -15.35 -0.45 -5.09
N LEU A 40 -15.51 -0.16 -6.39
CA LEU A 40 -15.57 -1.15 -7.47
C LEU A 40 -14.25 -1.94 -7.64
N GLU A 41 -13.11 -1.26 -7.55
CA GLU A 41 -11.79 -1.90 -7.63
C GLU A 41 -11.56 -2.74 -6.38
N ILE A 42 -11.88 -2.22 -5.20
CA ILE A 42 -11.78 -2.91 -3.91
C ILE A 42 -12.61 -4.21 -3.93
N ALA A 43 -13.84 -4.15 -4.44
CA ALA A 43 -14.71 -5.30 -4.61
C ALA A 43 -14.15 -6.31 -5.64
N LYS A 44 -13.57 -5.83 -6.75
CA LYS A 44 -12.89 -6.67 -7.76
C LYS A 44 -11.69 -7.42 -7.18
N PHE A 45 -10.94 -6.80 -6.28
CA PHE A 45 -9.82 -7.43 -5.59
C PHE A 45 -10.28 -8.39 -4.46
N GLY A 46 -11.59 -8.53 -4.21
CA GLY A 46 -12.13 -9.40 -3.16
C GLY A 46 -11.80 -8.90 -1.75
N VAL A 47 -11.40 -7.63 -1.63
CA VAL A 47 -10.98 -7.03 -0.36
C VAL A 47 -12.22 -6.51 0.36
N PHE A 48 -12.83 -7.36 1.17
CA PHE A 48 -13.95 -6.95 2.04
C PHE A 48 -13.48 -6.15 3.28
N GLY A 49 -12.20 -6.25 3.63
CA GLY A 49 -11.59 -5.51 4.74
C GLY A 49 -10.73 -4.35 4.23
N THR A 50 -11.33 -3.19 3.96
CA THR A 50 -10.54 -1.97 3.76
C THR A 50 -10.01 -1.47 5.10
N PRO A 51 -8.75 -1.01 5.21
CA PRO A 51 -7.79 -0.73 4.13
C PRO A 51 -6.97 -1.96 3.71
N ALA A 52 -6.67 -2.07 2.42
CA ALA A 52 -5.74 -3.05 1.88
C ALA A 52 -4.57 -2.38 1.15
N VAL A 53 -3.45 -3.08 1.15
CA VAL A 53 -2.24 -2.67 0.45
C VAL A 53 -1.77 -3.83 -0.40
N VAL A 54 -1.61 -3.54 -1.67
CA VAL A 54 -1.14 -4.44 -2.71
C VAL A 54 0.24 -3.96 -3.12
N VAL A 55 1.21 -4.85 -3.18
CA VAL A 55 2.58 -4.58 -3.63
C VAL A 55 2.89 -5.55 -4.75
N ASP A 56 3.24 -5.03 -5.92
CA ASP A 56 3.55 -5.75 -7.16
C ASP A 56 2.40 -6.69 -7.61
N GLY A 57 1.15 -6.26 -7.40
CA GLY A 57 -0.04 -7.05 -7.69
C GLY A 57 -0.38 -8.09 -6.62
N GLU A 58 0.44 -8.23 -5.58
CA GLU A 58 0.23 -9.16 -4.47
C GLU A 58 -0.37 -8.44 -3.27
N VAL A 59 -1.51 -8.93 -2.77
CA VAL A 59 -2.16 -8.35 -1.58
C VAL A 59 -1.30 -8.66 -0.35
N LYS A 60 -0.59 -7.67 0.18
CA LYS A 60 0.25 -7.82 1.37
C LYS A 60 -0.50 -7.59 2.67
N CYS A 61 -1.51 -6.72 2.64
CA CYS A 61 -2.30 -6.40 3.83
C CYS A 61 -3.76 -6.18 3.45
N VAL A 62 -4.65 -6.67 4.32
CA VAL A 62 -6.10 -6.48 4.24
C VAL A 62 -6.60 -6.17 5.64
N GLY A 63 -7.37 -5.09 5.80
CA GLY A 63 -7.92 -4.63 7.07
C GLY A 63 -6.88 -4.10 8.07
N LYS A 64 -5.63 -3.89 7.66
CA LYS A 64 -4.53 -3.50 8.57
C LYS A 64 -3.65 -2.40 7.99
N ILE A 65 -3.15 -1.55 8.88
CA ILE A 65 -2.27 -0.43 8.57
C ILE A 65 -0.84 -0.93 8.65
N PRO A 66 -0.08 -0.94 7.55
CA PRO A 66 1.33 -1.25 7.63
C PRO A 66 2.11 -0.06 8.19
N THR A 67 3.05 -0.34 9.08
CA THR A 67 4.00 0.63 9.62
C THR A 67 5.17 0.85 8.63
N LYS A 68 5.94 1.92 8.84
CA LYS A 68 7.15 2.21 8.05
C LYS A 68 8.10 1.01 7.93
N GLU A 69 8.22 0.20 8.98
CA GLU A 69 9.07 -1.00 8.99
C GLU A 69 8.52 -2.13 8.10
N GLU A 70 7.19 -2.33 8.05
CA GLU A 70 6.58 -3.31 7.15
C GLU A 70 6.72 -2.89 5.69
N VAL A 71 6.52 -1.60 5.43
CA VAL A 71 6.73 -1.00 4.11
C VAL A 71 8.18 -1.17 3.67
N ARG A 72 9.14 -0.87 4.55
CA ARG A 72 10.57 -1.08 4.29
C ARG A 72 10.86 -2.55 4.03
N LYS A 73 10.29 -3.49 4.80
CA LYS A 73 10.40 -4.93 4.53
C LYS A 73 9.85 -5.34 3.17
N TRP A 74 8.78 -4.72 2.67
CA TRP A 74 8.27 -5.03 1.33
C TRP A 74 9.19 -4.51 0.23
N ILE A 75 9.91 -3.41 0.47
CA ILE A 75 10.82 -2.77 -0.49
C ILE A 75 12.23 -3.40 -0.45
N GLU A 76 12.74 -3.73 0.75
CA GLU A 76 14.06 -4.33 0.97
C GLU A 76 14.13 -5.82 0.64
N LYS A 77 13.00 -6.55 0.70
CA LYS A 77 13.00 -7.99 0.44
C LYS A 77 13.08 -8.26 -1.07
N LYS A 78 14.27 -8.09 -1.64
CA LYS A 78 14.68 -8.60 -2.94
C LYS A 78 15.83 -9.59 -2.78
#